data_AF-A0A8T5VIM3-F1
#
_entry.id   AF-A0A8T5VIM3-F1
#
_cell.length_a   1.000
_cell.length_b   1.000
_cell.length_c   1.000
_cell.angle_alpha   90.00
_cell.angle_beta   90.00
_cell.angle_gamma   90.00
#
_symmetry.space_group_name_H-M   'P 1'
#
loop_
_entity.id
_entity.type
_entity.pdbx_description
1 polymer ?
#
loop_
_entity_poly.entity_id
_entity_poly.type
_entity_poly.pdbx_seq_one_letter_code
_entity_poly.pdbx_strand_id
1 'polypeptide(L)'
;MRRVLALCAVAGIASSVFAVPASAAAGYYVIRWDNTGICQVWNEDLKYKPFQWGASTYKVVSKPVPTFTAASDLQIKLRSERRCTL
;
A
#
# COMPACT_ATOMS: atom_id res chain seq x y z
N MET A 1 -12.52 -8.33 -41.31
CA MET A 1 -12.44 -9.29 -40.18
C MET A 1 -12.63 -8.54 -38.86
N ARG A 2 -13.25 -9.21 -37.88
CA ARG A 2 -13.84 -8.67 -36.64
C ARG A 2 -12.87 -7.89 -35.73
N ARG A 3 -13.41 -6.77 -35.22
CA ARG A 3 -13.25 -6.10 -33.91
C ARG A 3 -12.35 -6.80 -32.88
N VAL A 4 -11.47 -6.04 -32.21
CA VAL A 4 -11.38 -6.05 -30.73
C VAL A 4 -11.02 -4.64 -30.25
N LEU A 5 -12.02 -3.92 -29.73
CA LEU A 5 -11.81 -2.74 -28.90
C LEU A 5 -11.22 -3.23 -27.57
N ALA A 6 -9.97 -2.89 -27.29
CA ALA A 6 -9.36 -3.14 -25.99
C ALA A 6 -10.00 -2.20 -24.96
N LEU A 7 -10.99 -2.71 -24.23
CA LEU A 7 -11.58 -2.05 -23.07
C LEU A 7 -10.55 -2.07 -21.92
N CYS A 8 -9.80 -0.96 -21.76
CA CYS A 8 -9.05 -0.71 -20.54
C CYS A 8 -10.04 -0.44 -19.40
N ALA A 9 -10.36 -1.47 -18.62
CA ALA A 9 -11.06 -1.33 -17.35
C ALA A 9 -10.11 -0.69 -16.33
N VAL A 10 -10.10 0.64 -16.25
CA VAL A 10 -9.46 1.37 -15.15
C VAL A 10 -10.37 1.23 -13.93
N ALA A 11 -10.16 0.18 -13.15
CA ALA A 11 -10.75 0.07 -11.82
C ALA A 11 -10.07 1.09 -10.90
N GLY A 12 -10.64 2.30 -10.83
CA GLY A 12 -10.26 3.31 -9.84
C GLY A 12 -10.67 2.81 -8.46
N ILE A 13 -9.73 2.28 -7.68
CA ILE A 13 -9.96 1.97 -6.27
C ILE A 13 -10.05 3.32 -5.56
N ALA A 14 -11.29 3.74 -5.25
CA ALA A 14 -11.53 4.88 -4.40
C ALA A 14 -10.95 4.58 -3.02
N SER A 15 -9.84 5.23 -2.68
CA SER A 15 -9.20 5.14 -1.37
C SER A 15 -10.10 5.79 -0.32
N SER A 16 -10.75 4.98 0.50
CA SER A 16 -11.44 5.41 1.71
C SER A 16 -10.41 5.93 2.72
N VAL A 17 -10.45 7.23 2.99
CA VAL A 17 -9.64 7.85 4.05
C VAL A 17 -10.33 7.56 5.38
N PHE A 18 -9.98 6.45 6.01
CA PHE A 18 -10.36 6.19 7.39
C PHE A 18 -9.50 7.07 8.31
N ALA A 19 -10.09 8.15 8.83
CA ALA A 19 -9.51 8.91 9.92
C ALA A 19 -9.64 8.08 11.22
N VAL A 20 -8.53 7.44 11.62
CA VAL A 20 -8.44 6.68 12.88
C VAL A 20 -7.92 7.61 13.97
N PRO A 21 -8.51 7.64 15.18
CA PRO A 21 -7.99 8.46 16.28
C PRO A 21 -6.58 7.98 16.65
N ALA A 22 -5.66 8.93 16.77
CA ALA A 22 -4.28 8.66 17.17
C ALA A 22 -4.24 8.25 18.65
N SER A 23 -4.15 6.95 18.91
CA SER A 23 -3.99 6.42 20.27
C SER A 23 -2.77 5.51 20.33
N ALA A 24 -1.72 6.03 20.98
CA ALA A 24 -0.52 5.33 21.47
C ALA A 24 0.52 4.87 20.43
N ALA A 25 1.34 5.80 19.93
CA ALA A 25 2.68 5.56 19.39
C ALA A 25 2.86 4.35 18.44
N ALA A 26 1.85 3.96 17.66
CA ALA A 26 2.12 3.04 16.57
C ALA A 26 3.08 3.65 15.56
N GLY A 27 4.07 2.85 15.21
CA GLY A 27 4.81 3.09 14.00
C GLY A 27 3.92 2.85 12.78
N TYR A 28 4.12 3.69 11.78
CA TYR A 28 3.70 3.48 10.42
C TYR A 28 4.84 2.80 9.67
N TYR A 29 4.52 1.86 8.79
CA TYR A 29 5.51 1.18 7.96
C TYR A 29 4.95 0.96 6.57
N VAL A 30 5.83 0.71 5.61
CA VAL A 30 5.46 0.44 4.22
C VAL A 30 5.51 -1.06 3.99
N ILE A 31 4.42 -1.62 3.49
CA ILE A 31 4.36 -2.97 2.94
C ILE A 31 4.47 -2.91 1.42
N ARG A 32 4.98 -3.97 0.81
CA ARG A 32 4.96 -4.22 -0.63
C ARG A 32 4.18 -5.51 -0.90
N TRP A 33 3.16 -5.41 -1.74
CA TRP A 33 2.42 -6.57 -2.24
C TRP A 33 3.26 -7.36 -3.24
N ASP A 34 3.38 -8.68 -3.07
CA ASP A 34 4.22 -9.50 -3.94
C ASP A 34 3.58 -9.70 -5.33
N ASN A 35 2.25 -9.79 -5.39
CA ASN A 35 1.49 -10.01 -6.62
C ASN A 35 1.44 -8.76 -7.53
N THR A 36 1.27 -7.58 -6.96
CA THR A 36 1.15 -6.32 -7.74
C THR A 36 2.39 -5.45 -7.70
N GLY A 37 3.28 -5.66 -6.72
CA GLY A 37 4.43 -4.78 -6.43
C GLY A 37 4.06 -3.44 -5.81
N ILE A 38 2.78 -3.23 -5.47
CA ILE A 38 2.29 -1.97 -4.91
C ILE A 38 2.83 -1.80 -3.49
N CYS A 39 3.33 -0.61 -3.18
CA CYS A 39 3.69 -0.24 -1.83
C CYS A 39 2.53 0.49 -1.15
N GLN A 40 2.24 0.15 0.10
CA GLN A 40 1.14 0.69 0.88
C GLN A 40 1.62 1.02 2.29
N VAL A 41 1.19 2.15 2.83
CA VAL A 41 1.44 2.51 4.24
C VAL A 41 0.47 1.74 5.12
N TRP A 42 0.99 1.14 6.19
CA TRP A 42 0.24 0.44 7.22
C TRP A 42 0.57 1.01 8.60
N ASN A 43 -0.33 0.79 9.55
CA ASN A 43 -0.22 1.27 10.92
C ASN A 43 -0.21 0.05 11.88
N GLU A 44 0.73 0.04 12.84
CA GLU A 44 0.86 -1.01 13.85
C GLU A 44 -0.33 -1.11 14.83
N ASP A 45 -1.06 -0.02 15.09
CA ASP A 45 -2.26 0.02 15.94
C ASP A 45 -3.48 -0.63 15.29
N LEU A 46 -3.42 -0.90 13.98
CA LEU A 46 -4.53 -1.57 13.31
C LEU A 46 -4.63 -3.00 13.83
N LYS A 47 -5.74 -3.28 14.52
CA LYS A 47 -6.11 -4.59 15.06
C LYS A 47 -6.03 -5.72 14.03
N TYR A 48 -6.17 -5.38 12.75
CA TYR A 48 -6.08 -6.31 11.64
C TYR A 48 -4.86 -6.00 10.79
N LYS A 49 -4.07 -7.04 10.50
CA LYS A 49 -3.03 -7.00 9.47
C LYS A 49 -3.68 -6.91 8.08
N PRO A 50 -2.93 -6.47 7.04
CA PRO A 50 -3.45 -6.43 5.68
C PRO A 50 -4.03 -7.78 5.30
N PHE A 51 -5.24 -7.76 4.74
CA PHE A 51 -5.96 -8.96 4.38
C PHE A 51 -5.22 -9.65 3.22
N GLN A 52 -4.61 -10.80 3.52
CA GLN A 52 -3.97 -11.65 2.52
C GLN A 52 -5.03 -12.60 1.97
N TRP A 53 -5.37 -12.46 0.69
CA TRP A 53 -6.32 -13.33 0.01
C TRP A 53 -5.61 -14.13 -1.08
N GLY A 54 -5.63 -15.47 -0.94
CA GLY A 54 -5.00 -16.39 -1.87
C GLY A 54 -3.49 -16.11 -2.03
N ALA A 55 -3.03 -15.93 -3.27
CA ALA A 55 -1.63 -15.63 -3.60
C ALA A 55 -1.20 -14.17 -3.34
N SER A 56 -2.08 -13.32 -2.79
CA SER A 56 -1.74 -11.92 -2.45
C SER A 56 -1.04 -11.85 -1.10
N THR A 57 0.25 -12.19 -1.09
CA THR A 57 1.13 -11.98 0.08
C THR A 57 1.74 -10.58 0.05
N TYR A 58 2.16 -10.08 1.22
CA TYR A 58 2.89 -8.82 1.34
C TYR A 58 4.16 -9.00 2.18
N LYS A 59 5.12 -8.10 1.97
CA LYS A 59 6.36 -8.00 2.75
C LYS A 59 6.49 -6.61 3.34
N VAL A 60 6.98 -6.50 4.56
CA VAL A 60 7.34 -5.21 5.16
C VAL A 60 8.67 -4.76 4.55
N VAL A 61 8.71 -3.55 3.99
CA VAL A 61 9.89 -3.02 3.26
C VAL A 61 10.51 -1.78 3.90
N SER A 62 9.93 -1.28 5.00
CA SER A 62 10.48 -0.19 5.79
C SER A 62 10.54 -0.52 7.28
N LYS A 63 11.37 0.23 8.01
CA LYS A 63 11.27 0.28 9.47
C LYS A 63 10.02 1.09 9.88
N PRO A 64 9.46 0.85 11.08
CA PRO A 64 8.38 1.67 11.61
C PRO A 64 8.85 3.11 11.85
N VAL A 65 7.99 4.08 11.54
CA VAL A 65 8.21 5.53 11.74
C VAL A 65 7.02 6.15 12.46
N PRO A 66 7.19 7.18 13.28
CA PRO A 66 6.13 7.64 14.18
C PRO A 66 4.98 8.38 13.48
N THR A 67 5.12 8.75 12.20
CA THR A 67 4.12 9.54 11.47
C THR A 67 3.76 8.93 10.13
N PHE A 68 2.50 9.10 9.74
CA PHE A 68 2.00 8.69 8.43
C PHE A 68 2.74 9.40 7.29
N THR A 69 3.04 10.69 7.46
CA THR A 69 3.79 11.47 6.46
C THR A 69 5.18 10.89 6.24
N ALA A 70 5.92 10.55 7.30
CA ALA A 70 7.23 9.92 7.15
C ALA A 70 7.15 8.57 6.43
N ALA A 71 6.11 7.77 6.69
CA ALA A 71 5.91 6.51 5.97
C ALA A 71 5.52 6.74 4.49
N SER A 72 4.76 7.80 4.21
CA SER A 72 4.39 8.20 2.85
C SER A 72 5.60 8.69 2.06
N ASP A 73 6.48 9.47 2.67
CA ASP A 73 7.74 9.90 2.06
C ASP A 73 8.64 8.69 1.73
N LEU A 74 8.68 7.70 2.63
CA LEU A 74 9.37 6.43 2.37
C LEU A 74 8.73 5.67 1.20
N GLN A 75 7.40 5.62 1.12
CA GLN A 75 6.69 4.99 -0.01
C GLN A 75 7.03 5.69 -1.33
N ILE A 76 7.03 7.02 -1.36
CA ILE A 76 7.40 7.83 -2.54
C ILE A 76 8.85 7.58 -2.94
N LYS A 77 9.77 7.50 -1.97
CA LYS A 77 11.17 7.17 -2.22
C LYS A 77 11.33 5.76 -2.80
N LEU A 78 10.64 4.77 -2.26
CA LEU A 78 10.70 3.40 -2.78
C LEU A 78 10.16 3.29 -4.22
N ARG A 79 9.15 4.10 -4.54
CA ARG A 79 8.63 4.28 -5.90
C ARG A 79 9.66 4.92 -6.83
N SER A 80 10.35 5.97 -6.41
CA SER A 80 11.40 6.60 -7.22
C SER A 80 12.59 5.65 -7.46
N GLU A 81 12.88 4.76 -6.50
CA GLU A 81 13.87 3.68 -6.63
C GLU A 81 13.40 2.50 -7.50
N ARG A 82 12.19 2.56 -8.08
CA ARG A 82 11.53 1.46 -8.83
C ARG A 82 11.37 0.16 -8.01
N ARG A 83 11.37 0.26 -6.69
CA ARG A 83 11.10 -0.87 -5.78
C ARG A 83 9.60 -1.12 -5.62
N CYS A 84 8.77 -0.13 -5.97
CA CYS A 84 7.31 -0.18 -6.02
C CYS A 84 6.82 0.15 -7.44
N THR A 85 5.73 -0.48 -7.87
CA THR A 85 5.18 -0.35 -9.24
C THR A 85 4.24 0.86 -9.44
N LEU A 86 3.67 1.38 -8.35
CA LEU A 86 2.80 2.55 -8.36
C LEU A 86 3.37 3.64 -7.50
#